data_AF-A0A9P4I7G5-F1
#
_entry.id   AF-A0A9P4I7G5-F1
#
_cell.length_a   1.000
_cell.length_b   1.000
_cell.length_c   1.000
_cell.angle_alpha   90.00
_cell.angle_beta   90.00
_cell.angle_gamma   90.00
#
_symmetry.space_group_name_H-M   'P 1'
#
loop_
_entity.id
_entity.type
_entity.pdbx_description
1 polymer ?
#
loop_
_entity_poly.entity_id
_entity_poly.type
_entity_poly.pdbx_seq_one_letter_code
_entity_poly.pdbx_strand_id
1 'polypeptide(L)'
;MAEEQSDVYRGSCHCGALQFTAEKKGTPEKVIECNCSYCSRTGFQYGSSLPVGEVKMTSNWDKYIDYQFGEKKYTHRFCSTCGSSIAVLNADGKIATVNARMMMADIKPRSLPVKVYNGAVEQKGYDPEPPKAPEPQPDGKLLYHGSCHCRAVTYEVIFPPITSVNQCGCSICWRLLSGEESLFKYQFNTMKASHMTCKACGVSLFNFLYPESPLAPLNGLISTLAFI
;
A
#
# COMPACT_ATOMS: atom_id res chain seq x y z
N MET A 1 3.29 21.72 -38.75
CA MET A 1 3.18 21.58 -37.28
C MET A 1 2.48 20.27 -37.03
N ALA A 2 3.15 19.27 -36.47
CA ALA A 2 2.50 17.99 -36.15
C ALA A 2 1.66 18.20 -34.87
N GLU A 3 0.37 17.92 -34.95
CA GLU A 3 -0.51 17.92 -33.77
C GLU A 3 0.04 16.93 -32.73
N GLU A 4 0.28 17.41 -31.51
CA GLU A 4 0.76 16.58 -30.42
C GLU A 4 -0.37 15.65 -29.95
N GLN A 5 -0.29 14.38 -30.33
CA GLN A 5 -1.26 13.38 -29.90
C GLN A 5 -1.10 13.08 -28.39
N SER A 6 -2.10 13.48 -27.60
CA SER A 6 -2.24 13.09 -26.20
C SER A 6 -2.80 11.68 -26.11
N ASP A 7 -2.14 10.80 -25.35
CA ASP A 7 -2.65 9.47 -25.03
C ASP A 7 -3.54 9.55 -23.77
N VAL A 8 -4.64 8.81 -23.78
CA VAL A 8 -5.55 8.67 -22.64
C VAL A 8 -5.31 7.32 -21.99
N TYR A 9 -4.93 7.31 -20.71
CA TYR A 9 -4.67 6.10 -19.94
C TYR A 9 -5.81 5.84 -18.95
N ARG A 10 -6.36 4.63 -18.98
CA ARG A 10 -7.42 4.14 -18.10
C ARG A 10 -6.79 3.55 -16.85
N GLY A 11 -7.27 4.02 -15.71
CA GLY A 11 -6.87 3.56 -14.40
C GLY A 11 -8.04 3.06 -13.58
N SER A 12 -7.82 2.05 -12.75
CA SER A 12 -8.78 1.62 -11.75
C SER A 12 -8.10 1.10 -10.49
N CYS A 13 -8.76 1.26 -9.34
CA CYS A 13 -8.39 0.52 -8.15
C CYS A 13 -8.61 -0.98 -8.37
N HIS A 14 -8.03 -1.82 -7.51
CA HIS A 14 -8.12 -3.27 -7.70
C HIS A 14 -9.56 -3.82 -7.74
N CYS A 15 -10.48 -3.27 -6.94
CA CYS A 15 -11.89 -3.69 -6.95
C CYS A 15 -12.75 -2.98 -8.01
N GLY A 16 -12.18 -2.04 -8.77
CA GLY A 16 -12.90 -1.28 -9.80
C GLY A 16 -13.86 -0.19 -9.28
N ALA A 17 -13.96 0.03 -7.97
CA ALA A 17 -14.84 1.06 -7.38
C ALA A 17 -14.40 2.49 -7.75
N LEU A 18 -13.10 2.74 -7.79
CA LEU A 18 -12.51 4.01 -8.24
C LEU A 18 -11.92 3.80 -9.63
N GLN A 19 -12.45 4.50 -10.63
CA GLN A 19 -11.99 4.47 -12.01
C GLN A 19 -11.69 5.89 -12.47
N PHE A 20 -10.66 6.02 -13.31
CA PHE A 20 -10.26 7.30 -13.87
C PHE A 20 -9.65 7.15 -15.24
N THR A 21 -9.55 8.26 -15.96
CA THR A 21 -8.61 8.43 -17.06
C THR A 21 -7.60 9.51 -16.73
N ALA A 22 -6.38 9.35 -17.23
CA ALA A 22 -5.32 10.34 -17.11
C ALA A 22 -4.76 10.64 -18.50
N GLU A 23 -4.73 11.92 -18.85
CA GLU A 23 -4.16 12.39 -20.11
C GLU A 23 -2.65 12.59 -19.96
N LYS A 24 -1.88 12.10 -20.94
CA LYS A 24 -0.44 12.36 -21.04
C LYS A 24 0.01 12.28 -22.49
N LYS A 25 0.94 13.16 -22.87
CA LYS A 25 1.64 13.07 -24.15
C LYS A 25 2.59 11.85 -24.16
N GLY A 26 2.35 10.93 -25.09
CA GLY A 26 3.17 9.74 -25.36
C GLY A 26 3.21 8.71 -24.22
N THR A 27 3.78 7.54 -24.52
CA THR A 27 3.92 6.43 -23.57
C THR A 27 4.87 6.77 -22.41
N PRO A 28 4.56 6.40 -21.14
CA PRO A 28 5.52 6.50 -20.04
C PRO A 28 6.74 5.61 -20.29
N GLU A 29 7.93 6.21 -20.38
CA GLU A 29 9.19 5.49 -20.56
C GLU A 29 9.80 4.99 -19.25
N LYS A 30 9.36 5.56 -18.12
CA LYS A 30 9.85 5.25 -16.77
C LYS A 30 8.80 5.56 -15.72
N VAL A 31 8.94 4.94 -14.56
CA VAL A 31 8.18 5.26 -13.35
C VAL A 31 9.10 5.86 -12.31
N ILE A 32 8.52 6.68 -11.42
CA ILE A 32 9.14 7.20 -10.22
C ILE A 32 8.68 6.39 -9.03
N GLU A 33 9.62 6.02 -8.19
CA GLU A 33 9.38 5.52 -6.84
C GLU A 33 9.94 6.52 -5.83
N CYS A 34 9.11 6.93 -4.88
CA CYS A 34 9.52 7.83 -3.80
C CYS A 34 9.99 7.00 -2.60
N ASN A 35 11.19 7.32 -2.09
CA ASN A 35 11.78 6.64 -0.93
C ASN A 35 11.28 7.18 0.43
N CYS A 36 10.26 8.03 0.47
CA CYS A 36 9.68 8.47 1.74
C CYS A 36 9.05 7.28 2.49
N SER A 37 8.86 7.42 3.81
CA SER A 37 8.41 6.32 4.66
C SER A 37 7.00 5.83 4.32
N TYR A 38 6.14 6.70 3.76
CA TYR A 38 4.81 6.32 3.29
C TYR A 38 4.84 5.61 1.93
N CYS A 39 5.48 6.20 0.93
CA CYS A 39 5.51 5.65 -0.44
C CYS A 39 6.26 4.32 -0.51
N SER A 40 7.31 4.16 0.31
CA SER A 40 8.06 2.90 0.41
C SER A 40 7.18 1.76 0.97
N ARG A 41 6.25 2.06 1.89
CA ARG A 41 5.33 1.07 2.49
C ARG A 41 4.14 0.73 1.58
N THR A 42 3.65 1.69 0.81
CA THR A 42 2.51 1.49 -0.09
C THR A 42 2.91 1.01 -1.49
N GLY A 43 4.20 1.11 -1.84
CA GLY A 43 4.69 0.79 -3.18
C GLY A 43 4.09 1.73 -4.23
N PHE A 44 3.93 3.01 -3.90
CA PHE A 44 3.36 3.98 -4.84
C PHE A 44 4.36 4.26 -5.98
N GLN A 45 3.96 3.98 -7.22
CA GLN A 45 4.72 4.31 -8.43
C GLN A 45 3.94 5.34 -9.23
N TYR A 46 4.59 6.36 -9.74
CA TYR A 46 3.94 7.33 -10.63
C TYR A 46 4.78 7.60 -11.86
N GLY A 47 4.18 8.07 -12.95
CA GLY A 47 4.95 8.47 -14.12
C GLY A 47 5.81 9.68 -13.76
N SER A 48 6.98 9.82 -14.38
CA SER A 48 7.93 10.90 -14.06
C SER A 48 7.44 12.34 -14.29
N SER A 49 6.19 12.46 -14.73
CA SER A 49 5.50 13.70 -15.04
C SER A 49 3.99 13.60 -14.75
N LEU A 50 3.46 12.58 -14.07
CA LEU A 50 2.00 12.43 -13.90
C LEU A 50 1.43 13.29 -12.75
N PRO A 51 0.24 13.92 -12.93
CA PRO A 51 -0.49 13.92 -14.19
C PRO A 51 0.16 14.96 -15.12
N VAL A 52 0.42 14.59 -16.37
CA VAL A 52 0.87 15.57 -17.38
C VAL A 52 -0.34 16.34 -17.93
N GLY A 53 -1.55 16.04 -17.45
CA GLY A 53 -2.80 16.59 -17.96
C GLY A 53 -3.96 16.40 -16.99
N GLU A 54 -5.17 16.34 -17.52
CA GLU A 54 -6.38 16.20 -16.73
C GLU A 54 -6.56 14.76 -16.24
N VAL A 55 -6.91 14.59 -14.96
CA VAL A 55 -7.38 13.31 -14.42
C VAL A 55 -8.89 13.39 -14.30
N LYS A 56 -9.60 12.62 -15.14
CA LYS A 56 -11.06 12.58 -15.15
C LYS A 56 -11.52 11.37 -14.36
N MET A 57 -12.34 11.61 -13.35
CA MET A 57 -13.00 10.55 -12.60
C MET A 57 -14.12 9.97 -13.46
N THR A 58 -14.07 8.67 -13.75
CA THR A 58 -15.06 7.99 -14.61
C THR A 58 -16.05 7.16 -13.81
N SER A 59 -15.84 7.00 -12.50
CA SER A 59 -16.81 6.44 -11.55
C SER A 59 -17.18 7.47 -10.48
N ASN A 60 -18.16 7.14 -9.64
CA ASN A 60 -18.40 7.90 -8.42
C ASN A 60 -17.23 7.70 -7.45
N TRP A 61 -16.52 8.78 -7.13
CA TRP A 61 -15.40 8.79 -6.20
C TRP A 61 -15.87 9.17 -4.79
N ASP A 62 -16.78 8.40 -4.21
CA ASP A 62 -17.19 8.53 -2.79
C ASP A 62 -16.56 7.46 -1.89
N LYS A 63 -15.93 6.43 -2.49
CA LYS A 63 -15.31 5.30 -1.80
C LYS A 63 -13.79 5.43 -1.63
N TYR A 64 -13.32 6.60 -1.19
CA TYR A 64 -11.91 6.83 -0.90
C TYR A 64 -11.66 7.20 0.56
N ILE A 65 -10.40 7.06 0.99
CA ILE A 65 -9.89 7.59 2.24
C ILE A 65 -8.67 8.45 1.90
N ASP A 66 -8.59 9.61 2.55
CA ASP A 66 -7.48 10.55 2.44
C ASP A 66 -6.60 10.46 3.68
N TYR A 67 -5.30 10.37 3.46
CA TYR A 67 -4.29 10.30 4.51
C TYR A 67 -3.23 11.39 4.33
N GLN A 68 -2.99 12.14 5.40
CA GLN A 68 -1.96 13.16 5.49
C GLN A 68 -1.08 12.89 6.70
N PHE A 69 0.18 13.30 6.63
CA PHE A 69 1.14 13.21 7.72
C PHE A 69 2.12 14.38 7.68
N GLY A 70 2.88 14.56 8.76
CA GLY A 70 3.86 15.65 8.88
C GLY A 70 3.21 17.02 8.69
N GLU A 71 3.84 17.86 7.88
CA GLU A 71 3.33 19.18 7.48
C GLU A 71 2.08 19.15 6.60
N LYS A 72 1.54 17.96 6.26
CA LYS A 72 0.31 17.79 5.45
C LYS A 72 0.39 18.46 4.06
N LYS A 73 1.61 18.54 3.51
CA LYS A 73 1.90 19.09 2.17
C LYS A 73 1.18 18.33 1.05
N TYR A 74 0.97 17.04 1.22
CA TYR A 74 0.33 16.16 0.26
C TYR A 74 -0.75 15.33 0.93
N THR A 75 -1.82 15.05 0.18
CA THR A 75 -2.89 14.13 0.59
C THR A 75 -2.80 12.85 -0.22
N HIS A 76 -2.57 11.73 0.46
CA HIS A 76 -2.53 10.42 -0.16
C HIS A 76 -3.93 9.80 -0.16
N ARG A 77 -4.48 9.55 -1.34
CA ARG A 77 -5.82 8.99 -1.52
C ARG A 77 -5.76 7.51 -1.88
N PHE A 78 -6.51 6.68 -1.16
CA PHE A 78 -6.63 5.25 -1.43
C PHE A 78 -8.08 4.76 -1.39
N CYS A 79 -8.34 3.63 -2.03
CA CYS A 79 -9.67 3.04 -2.07
C CYS A 79 -10.08 2.49 -0.70
N SER A 80 -11.21 2.94 -0.17
CA SER A 80 -11.78 2.45 1.10
C SER A 80 -12.18 0.96 1.07
N THR A 81 -12.38 0.40 -0.12
CA THR A 81 -12.83 -0.98 -0.30
C THR A 81 -11.68 -1.98 -0.42
N CYS A 82 -10.64 -1.65 -1.21
CA CYS A 82 -9.54 -2.59 -1.50
C CYS A 82 -8.15 -2.08 -1.08
N GLY A 83 -8.05 -0.87 -0.53
CA GLY A 83 -6.78 -0.32 0.00
C GLY A 83 -5.81 0.19 -1.04
N SER A 84 -6.08 0.00 -2.34
CA SER A 84 -5.18 0.44 -3.40
C SER A 84 -4.95 1.96 -3.33
N SER A 85 -3.69 2.39 -3.23
CA SER A 85 -3.31 3.80 -3.34
C SER A 85 -3.53 4.29 -4.77
N ILE A 86 -4.35 5.32 -4.93
CA ILE A 86 -4.83 5.79 -6.24
C ILE A 86 -4.14 7.07 -6.68
N ALA A 87 -4.09 8.06 -5.79
CA ALA A 87 -3.63 9.40 -6.15
C ALA A 87 -2.94 10.08 -4.97
N VAL A 88 -2.13 11.08 -5.32
CA VAL A 88 -1.62 12.08 -4.38
C VAL A 88 -2.17 13.42 -4.83
N LEU A 89 -2.71 14.19 -3.89
CA LEU A 89 -3.23 15.54 -4.13
C LEU A 89 -2.26 16.57 -3.53
N ASN A 90 -2.20 17.75 -4.15
CA ASN A 90 -1.49 18.90 -3.60
C ASN A 90 -2.32 19.59 -2.50
N ALA A 91 -1.76 20.65 -1.90
CA ALA A 91 -2.42 21.44 -0.86
C ALA A 91 -3.77 22.07 -1.32
N ASP A 92 -3.92 22.35 -2.61
CA ASP A 92 -5.16 22.87 -3.19
C ASP A 92 -6.23 21.78 -3.43
N GLY A 93 -5.95 20.52 -3.07
CA GLY A 93 -6.84 19.38 -3.30
C GLY A 93 -6.89 18.90 -4.76
N LYS A 94 -6.01 19.40 -5.63
CA LYS A 94 -5.89 18.93 -7.02
C LYS A 94 -5.02 17.68 -7.07
N ILE A 95 -5.36 16.73 -7.95
CA ILE A 95 -4.56 15.53 -8.17
C ILE A 95 -3.19 15.94 -8.71
N ALA A 96 -2.16 15.73 -7.90
CA ALA A 96 -0.76 16.01 -8.21
C ALA A 96 -0.07 14.81 -8.85
N THR A 97 -0.54 13.58 -8.62
CA THR A 97 -0.14 12.38 -9.36
C THR A 97 -1.09 11.20 -9.14
N VAL A 98 -1.07 10.24 -10.06
CA VAL A 98 -1.81 8.97 -9.97
C VAL A 98 -0.84 7.78 -9.96
N ASN A 99 -1.24 6.71 -9.28
CA ASN A 99 -0.43 5.50 -9.20
C ASN A 99 -0.43 4.77 -10.56
N ALA A 100 0.73 4.69 -11.19
CA ALA A 100 0.94 3.99 -12.46
C ALA A 100 0.50 2.52 -12.40
N ARG A 101 0.56 1.88 -11.23
CA ARG A 101 0.09 0.50 -11.01
C ARG A 101 -1.43 0.35 -11.16
N MET A 102 -2.19 1.44 -11.22
CA MET A 102 -3.63 1.40 -11.46
C MET A 102 -3.97 1.44 -12.95
N MET A 103 -3.01 1.77 -13.81
CA MET A 103 -3.21 1.92 -15.26
C MET A 103 -2.79 0.66 -16.05
N MET A 104 -2.92 -0.51 -15.43
CA MET A 104 -2.48 -1.78 -16.03
C MET A 104 -3.26 -2.18 -17.29
N ALA A 105 -4.39 -1.53 -17.58
CA ALA A 105 -5.12 -1.72 -18.82
C ALA A 105 -4.33 -1.22 -20.04
N ASP A 106 -3.50 -0.20 -19.85
CA ASP A 106 -2.86 0.52 -20.96
C ASP A 106 -1.32 0.56 -20.86
N ILE A 107 -0.75 0.35 -19.67
CA ILE A 107 0.71 0.28 -19.47
C ILE A 107 1.13 -0.94 -18.66
N LYS A 108 2.42 -1.29 -18.76
CA LYS A 108 3.08 -2.33 -17.92
C LYS A 108 4.11 -1.69 -16.99
N PRO A 109 3.70 -1.10 -15.85
CA PRO A 109 4.59 -0.28 -15.01
C PRO A 109 5.83 -1.01 -14.52
N ARG A 110 5.72 -2.31 -14.25
CA ARG A 110 6.85 -3.15 -13.78
C ARG A 110 7.92 -3.40 -14.85
N SER A 111 7.58 -3.23 -16.11
CA SER A 111 8.52 -3.37 -17.23
C SER A 111 9.25 -2.05 -17.53
N LEU A 112 8.84 -0.95 -16.88
CA LEU A 112 9.45 0.36 -17.06
C LEU A 112 10.62 0.56 -16.09
N PRO A 113 11.73 1.18 -16.52
CA PRO A 113 12.79 1.65 -15.65
C PRO A 113 12.26 2.47 -14.47
N VAL A 114 12.85 2.26 -13.29
CA VAL A 114 12.53 3.00 -12.07
C VAL A 114 13.53 4.12 -11.85
N LYS A 115 13.03 5.34 -11.66
CA LYS A 115 13.79 6.48 -11.13
C LYS A 115 13.40 6.70 -9.67
N VAL A 116 14.38 6.70 -8.78
CA VAL A 116 14.11 7.01 -7.36
C VAL A 116 14.00 8.51 -7.17
N TYR A 117 12.94 8.95 -6.49
CA TYR A 117 12.77 10.29 -5.96
C TYR A 117 13.09 10.29 -4.47
N ASN A 118 13.97 11.21 -4.04
CA ASN A 118 14.36 11.32 -2.64
C ASN A 118 13.31 12.10 -1.83
N GLY A 119 12.11 11.55 -1.64
CA GLY A 119 11.08 12.16 -0.81
C GLY A 119 11.33 12.01 0.69
N ALA A 120 12.33 11.22 1.11
CA ALA A 120 12.68 11.07 2.52
C ALA A 120 13.05 12.42 3.17
N VAL A 121 13.70 13.31 2.42
CA VAL A 121 14.11 14.65 2.86
C VAL A 121 12.95 15.65 2.95
N GLU A 122 11.76 15.29 2.45
CA GLU A 122 10.57 16.16 2.47
C GLU A 122 9.61 15.85 3.63
N GLN A 123 9.93 14.88 4.49
CA GLN A 123 9.02 14.42 5.55
C GLN A 123 9.12 15.25 6.84
N LYS A 124 9.11 16.57 6.72
CA LYS A 124 9.14 17.44 7.89
C LYS A 124 7.88 17.23 8.75
N GLY A 125 8.08 17.24 10.07
CA GLY A 125 7.00 17.03 11.04
C GLY A 125 6.55 15.58 11.20
N TYR A 126 7.20 14.62 10.55
CA TYR A 126 6.93 13.20 10.72
C TYR A 126 8.25 12.44 10.85
N ASP A 127 8.50 11.90 12.03
CA ASP A 127 9.70 11.10 12.29
C ASP A 127 9.37 9.61 12.15
N PRO A 128 9.75 8.95 11.03
CA PRO A 128 9.59 7.52 10.92
C PRO A 128 10.51 6.83 11.93
N GLU A 129 9.92 6.02 12.82
CA GLU A 129 10.71 5.19 13.74
C GLU A 129 11.77 4.39 12.96
N PRO A 130 13.05 4.46 13.38
CA PRO A 130 14.09 3.64 12.79
C PRO A 130 13.69 2.16 12.85
N PRO A 131 14.02 1.36 11.82
CA PRO A 131 13.81 -0.08 11.89
C PRO A 131 14.51 -0.66 13.13
N LYS A 132 13.74 -1.30 14.01
CA LYS A 132 14.30 -2.04 15.13
C LYS A 132 14.96 -3.32 14.60
N ALA A 133 16.20 -3.57 14.99
CA ALA A 133 16.89 -4.81 14.61
C ALA A 133 16.10 -6.03 15.12
N PRO A 134 16.02 -7.12 14.34
CA PRO A 134 15.34 -8.33 14.79
C PRO A 134 16.05 -8.95 16.00
N GLU A 135 15.29 -9.47 16.96
CA GLU A 135 15.82 -10.02 18.20
C GLU A 135 15.97 -11.55 18.12
N PRO A 136 17.14 -12.13 18.48
CA PRO A 136 17.34 -13.57 18.46
C PRO A 136 16.35 -14.33 19.34
N GLN A 137 15.86 -15.47 18.85
CA GLN A 137 14.99 -16.39 19.59
C GLN A 137 15.74 -17.70 19.91
N PRO A 138 15.37 -18.44 20.98
CA PRO A 138 16.04 -19.67 21.39
C PRO A 138 16.09 -20.78 20.32
N ASP A 139 15.17 -20.78 19.36
CA ASP A 139 15.07 -21.76 18.28
C ASP A 139 15.85 -21.36 17.01
N GLY A 140 16.71 -20.34 17.09
CA GLY A 140 17.49 -19.82 15.96
C GLY A 140 16.70 -18.94 14.98
N LYS A 141 15.42 -18.65 15.27
CA LYS A 141 14.64 -17.65 14.54
C LYS A 141 14.91 -16.24 15.07
N LEU A 142 14.36 -15.25 14.38
CA LEU A 142 14.41 -13.84 14.76
C LEU A 142 12.99 -13.30 14.98
N LEU A 143 12.82 -12.49 16.02
CA LEU A 143 11.63 -11.69 16.27
C LEU A 143 11.76 -10.36 15.54
N TYR A 144 10.92 -10.16 14.53
CA TYR A 144 10.81 -8.94 13.75
C TYR A 144 9.65 -8.10 14.25
N HIS A 145 9.83 -6.78 14.19
CA HIS A 145 8.82 -5.79 14.57
C HIS A 145 8.32 -5.09 13.31
N GLY A 146 7.01 -4.83 13.23
CA GLY A 146 6.47 -4.00 12.17
C GLY A 146 5.19 -3.29 12.54
N SER A 147 4.78 -2.42 11.64
CA SER A 147 3.69 -1.48 11.87
C SER A 147 3.14 -0.95 10.55
N CYS A 148 1.88 -0.46 10.58
CA CYS A 148 1.38 0.41 9.53
C CYS A 148 2.04 1.79 9.61
N HIS A 149 1.86 2.63 8.58
CA HIS A 149 2.51 3.94 8.57
C HIS A 149 2.12 4.79 9.79
N CYS A 150 0.82 4.88 10.13
CA CYS A 150 0.38 5.67 11.28
C CYS A 150 0.58 5.00 12.65
N ARG A 151 1.14 3.78 12.70
CA ARG A 151 1.33 2.98 13.92
C ARG A 151 0.07 2.59 14.69
N ALA A 152 -1.13 2.85 14.14
CA ALA A 152 -2.38 2.34 14.71
C ALA A 152 -2.44 0.81 14.72
N VAL A 153 -1.66 0.15 13.86
CA VAL A 153 -1.50 -1.29 13.83
C VAL A 153 -0.01 -1.59 13.99
N THR A 154 0.33 -2.38 15.00
CA THR A 154 1.68 -2.85 15.31
C THR A 154 1.67 -4.34 15.56
N TYR A 155 2.83 -4.95 15.34
CA TYR A 155 2.85 -6.34 14.95
C TYR A 155 4.25 -6.96 15.12
N GLU A 156 4.35 -8.23 15.47
CA GLU A 156 5.64 -8.95 15.60
C GLU A 156 5.56 -10.34 14.98
N VAL A 157 6.64 -10.75 14.31
CA VAL A 157 6.77 -12.07 13.70
C VAL A 157 8.05 -12.75 14.12
N ILE A 158 7.91 -13.99 14.60
CA ILE A 158 9.03 -14.91 14.76
C ILE A 158 9.19 -15.67 13.45
N PHE A 159 10.31 -15.46 12.75
CA PHE A 159 10.58 -16.05 11.45
C PHE A 159 12.05 -16.45 11.33
N PRO A 160 12.41 -17.48 10.53
CA PRO A 160 13.81 -17.71 10.19
C PRO A 160 14.47 -16.44 9.63
N PRO A 161 15.80 -16.29 9.76
CA PRO A 161 16.50 -15.14 9.19
C PRO A 161 16.13 -14.91 7.72
N ILE A 162 15.57 -13.73 7.43
CA ILE A 162 15.21 -13.30 6.08
C ILE A 162 16.50 -13.01 5.31
N THR A 163 16.89 -13.93 4.42
CA THR A 163 18.07 -13.80 3.56
C THR A 163 17.73 -13.27 2.16
N SER A 164 16.46 -13.30 1.77
CA SER A 164 15.96 -12.76 0.51
C SER A 164 14.53 -12.28 0.67
N VAL A 165 14.15 -11.27 -0.12
CA VAL A 165 12.79 -10.75 -0.20
C VAL A 165 12.29 -10.86 -1.63
N ASN A 166 11.09 -11.40 -1.79
CA ASN A 166 10.43 -11.45 -3.09
C ASN A 166 9.45 -10.30 -3.17
N GLN A 167 9.56 -9.49 -4.23
CA GLN A 167 8.47 -8.60 -4.61
C GLN A 167 7.40 -9.47 -5.27
N CYS A 168 6.46 -9.95 -4.47
CA CYS A 168 5.37 -10.74 -5.01
C CYS A 168 4.61 -9.90 -6.05
N GLY A 169 4.29 -10.52 -7.18
CA GLY A 169 3.44 -9.92 -8.19
C GLY A 169 2.03 -9.61 -7.67
N CYS A 170 1.69 -10.20 -6.51
CA CYS A 170 0.49 -10.05 -5.70
C CYS A 170 0.87 -9.55 -4.28
N SER A 171 0.02 -8.75 -3.65
CA SER A 171 0.40 -7.88 -2.54
C SER A 171 0.20 -8.47 -1.13
N ILE A 172 1.26 -9.04 -0.49
CA ILE A 172 1.54 -9.02 0.99
C ILE A 172 1.20 -10.33 1.79
N CYS A 173 1.68 -10.57 3.03
CA CYS A 173 1.51 -11.80 3.88
C CYS A 173 1.94 -11.54 5.34
N TRP A 174 1.29 -12.15 6.39
CA TRP A 174 1.73 -12.39 7.82
C TRP A 174 0.67 -12.17 9.01
N ARG A 175 1.06 -12.03 10.31
CA ARG A 175 0.26 -12.20 11.60
C ARG A 175 -0.17 -10.86 12.26
N LEU A 176 -1.05 -10.81 13.28
CA LEU A 176 -1.50 -9.56 13.95
C LEU A 176 -1.26 -9.60 15.47
N LEU A 177 -0.81 -8.50 16.07
CA LEU A 177 -0.71 -8.38 17.54
C LEU A 177 -1.77 -7.46 18.16
N SER A 178 -2.07 -6.33 17.52
CA SER A 178 -3.05 -5.35 18.01
C SER A 178 -3.60 -4.51 16.86
N GLY A 179 -4.73 -3.83 17.08
CA GLY A 179 -5.32 -2.94 16.08
C GLY A 179 -6.21 -3.66 15.04
N GLU A 180 -6.83 -4.79 15.41
CA GLU A 180 -7.74 -5.53 14.52
C GLU A 180 -8.93 -4.67 14.09
N GLU A 181 -9.47 -3.87 15.01
CA GLU A 181 -10.53 -2.91 14.74
C GLU A 181 -10.10 -1.82 13.76
N SER A 182 -8.80 -1.55 13.67
CA SER A 182 -8.18 -0.60 12.75
C SER A 182 -7.90 -1.20 11.36
N LEU A 183 -8.28 -2.46 11.12
CA LEU A 183 -8.13 -3.15 9.83
C LEU A 183 -9.46 -3.34 9.12
N PHE A 184 -9.40 -3.36 7.79
CA PHE A 184 -10.44 -3.96 6.96
C PHE A 184 -9.88 -5.13 6.15
N LYS A 185 -10.74 -6.11 5.89
CA LYS A 185 -10.43 -7.31 5.11
C LYS A 185 -10.98 -7.18 3.69
N TYR A 186 -10.17 -7.51 2.70
CA TYR A 186 -10.58 -7.60 1.31
C TYR A 186 -10.23 -8.99 0.73
N GLN A 187 -11.15 -9.59 -0.01
CA GLN A 187 -10.96 -10.87 -0.72
C GLN A 187 -11.45 -10.71 -2.16
N PHE A 188 -10.86 -11.46 -3.09
CA PHE A 188 -11.26 -11.43 -4.50
C PHE A 188 -11.11 -12.79 -5.19
N ASN A 189 -11.84 -12.97 -6.29
CA ASN A 189 -11.81 -14.14 -7.16
C ASN A 189 -11.96 -15.48 -6.40
N THR A 190 -10.88 -16.26 -6.28
CA THR A 190 -10.92 -17.60 -5.67
C THR A 190 -11.10 -17.58 -4.16
N MET A 191 -11.06 -16.39 -3.53
CA MET A 191 -11.14 -16.19 -2.07
C MET A 191 -10.02 -16.89 -1.29
N LYS A 192 -9.02 -17.45 -1.99
CA LYS A 192 -7.86 -18.12 -1.38
C LYS A 192 -6.94 -17.17 -0.64
N ALA A 193 -7.04 -15.86 -0.88
CA ALA A 193 -6.29 -14.85 -0.15
C ALA A 193 -7.24 -13.87 0.55
N SER A 194 -6.99 -13.57 1.82
CA SER A 194 -7.62 -12.47 2.57
C SER A 194 -6.61 -11.40 2.88
N HIS A 195 -6.81 -10.19 2.37
CA HIS A 195 -5.90 -9.05 2.50
C HIS A 195 -6.32 -8.14 3.65
N MET A 196 -5.39 -7.85 4.56
CA MET A 196 -5.63 -7.01 5.73
C MET A 196 -4.94 -5.65 5.58
N THR A 197 -5.73 -4.58 5.58
CA THR A 197 -5.27 -3.21 5.31
C THR A 197 -5.69 -2.27 6.43
N CYS A 198 -4.79 -1.36 6.82
CA CYS A 198 -5.10 -0.32 7.81
C CYS A 198 -6.16 0.66 7.27
N LYS A 199 -7.26 0.84 8.01
CA LYS A 199 -8.34 1.78 7.68
C LYS A 199 -7.87 3.24 7.60
N ALA A 200 -6.85 3.60 8.37
CA ALA A 200 -6.37 4.97 8.47
C ALA A 200 -5.37 5.35 7.36
N CYS A 201 -4.35 4.51 7.12
CA CYS A 201 -3.26 4.85 6.21
C CYS A 201 -3.21 4.00 4.93
N GLY A 202 -4.11 3.02 4.76
CA GLY A 202 -4.19 2.21 3.53
C GLY A 202 -3.02 1.26 3.30
N VAL A 203 -2.03 1.21 4.19
CA VAL A 203 -0.93 0.23 4.11
C VAL A 203 -1.50 -1.16 4.33
N SER A 204 -1.34 -2.02 3.32
CA SER A 204 -1.61 -3.45 3.46
C SER A 204 -0.48 -4.09 4.26
N LEU A 205 -0.85 -4.86 5.27
CA LEU A 205 0.08 -5.35 6.29
C LEU A 205 0.35 -6.83 6.12
N PHE A 206 -0.71 -7.62 5.92
CA PHE A 206 -0.61 -9.07 5.78
C PHE A 206 -1.78 -9.67 5.01
N ASN A 207 -1.59 -10.92 4.56
CA ASN A 207 -2.61 -11.75 3.93
C ASN A 207 -2.74 -13.11 4.63
N PHE A 208 -3.94 -13.69 4.64
CA PHE A 208 -4.20 -15.10 4.94
C PHE A 208 -4.35 -15.89 3.63
N LEU A 209 -3.64 -17.03 3.47
CA LEU A 209 -3.76 -17.92 2.31
C LEU A 209 -4.49 -19.23 2.68
N TYR A 210 -5.36 -19.74 1.79
CA TYR A 210 -6.09 -21.00 1.96
C TYR A 210 -5.72 -22.02 0.85
N PRO A 211 -5.64 -23.34 1.14
CA PRO A 211 -5.96 -24.01 2.41
C PRO A 211 -4.82 -23.99 3.44
N GLU A 212 -3.66 -23.42 3.11
CA GLU A 212 -2.49 -23.39 3.99
C GLU A 212 -2.49 -22.19 4.96
N SER A 213 -3.50 -22.14 5.83
CA SER A 213 -3.36 -21.51 7.14
C SER A 213 -3.85 -22.48 8.22
N PRO A 214 -3.00 -23.39 8.70
CA PRO A 214 -3.26 -24.12 9.92
C PRO A 214 -2.95 -23.19 11.10
N LEU A 215 -3.84 -22.25 11.37
CA LEU A 215 -4.02 -21.81 12.74
C LEU A 215 -5.38 -22.33 13.17
N ALA A 216 -5.32 -23.47 13.86
CA ALA A 216 -6.39 -23.96 14.72
C ALA A 216 -6.96 -22.79 15.56
N PRO A 217 -8.26 -22.80 15.90
CA PRO A 217 -8.76 -21.88 16.90
C PRO A 217 -7.88 -22.03 18.15
N LEU A 218 -7.24 -20.95 18.60
CA LEU A 218 -6.61 -20.88 19.93
C LEU A 218 -7.70 -20.83 21.01
N ASN A 219 -8.57 -21.85 21.02
CA ASN A 219 -9.32 -22.23 22.20
C ASN A 219 -8.41 -23.17 23.00
N GLY A 220 -7.63 -22.61 23.92
CA GLY A 220 -6.82 -23.42 24.81
C GLY A 220 -5.68 -22.63 25.45
N LEU A 221 -6.00 -21.70 26.34
CA LEU A 221 -5.21 -21.33 27.54
C LEU A 221 -5.97 -20.29 28.40
N ILE A 222 -7.29 -20.45 28.55
CA ILE A 222 -8.06 -19.85 29.65
C ILE A 222 -9.03 -20.92 30.17
N SER A 223 -8.52 -21.87 30.96
CA SER A 223 -9.33 -22.61 31.94
C SER A 223 -8.41 -23.43 32.85
N THR A 224 -7.96 -22.82 33.94
CA THR A 224 -7.89 -23.43 35.28
C THR A 224 -7.33 -22.42 36.26
N LEU A 225 -8.20 -21.57 36.80
CA LEU A 225 -8.16 -21.26 38.23
C LEU A 225 -9.60 -21.45 38.71
N ALA A 226 -9.83 -22.65 39.24
CA ALA A 226 -11.06 -23.02 39.91
C ALA A 226 -11.18 -22.17 41.19
N PHE A 227 -12.38 -21.62 41.40
CA PHE A 227 -12.85 -21.29 42.74
C PHE A 227 -13.07 -22.61 43.48
N ILE A 228 -12.28 -22.82 44.54
CA ILE A 228 -12.73 -23.34 45.83
C ILE A 228 -12.10 -22.44 46.89
#